data_AF-A0A139BW33-F1
#
_entry.id   AF-A0A139BW33-F1
#
_cell.length_a   1.000
_cell.length_b   1.000
_cell.length_c   1.000
_cell.angle_alpha   90.00
_cell.angle_beta   90.00
_cell.angle_gamma   90.00
#
_symmetry.space_group_name_H-M   'P 1'
#
loop_
_entity.id
_entity.type
_entity.pdbx_description
1 polymer ?
#
loop_
_entity_poly.entity_id
_entity_poly.type
_entity_poly.pdbx_seq_one_letter_code
_entity_poly.pdbx_strand_id
1 'polypeptide(L)'
;MLRGHRYGAPTLSKKFNGHPFSSITPYLADHDGSLLILISALAEHTKNIVLDSRVSLITHDQRDPLIQAQGRVTMVGNARQENDREQAGQRYLRYFPEAAAYFGMHDFSFYRIVPVAIRYIGGFGKIHWIDMESYAVAQAGLFAQQEAALLAELNVQRRDILRQMLRQQHEVEALDVQAIGVDCDGLDVHCDGKTWRLDFPEVAHSPSLILAT
;
A
#
# COMPACT_ATOMS: atom_id res chain seq x y z
N MET A 1 -6.99 -4.60 -3.24
CA MET A 1 -6.55 -5.46 -2.11
C MET A 1 -5.19 -5.07 -1.53
N LEU A 2 -4.08 -5.13 -2.29
CA LEU A 2 -2.75 -4.71 -1.79
C LEU A 2 -2.76 -3.27 -1.24
N ARG A 3 -3.46 -2.36 -1.93
CA ARG A 3 -3.65 -0.98 -1.46
C ARG A 3 -4.45 -0.88 -0.15
N GLY A 4 -5.40 -1.78 0.12
CA GLY A 4 -6.37 -1.65 1.22
C GLY A 4 -6.04 -2.43 2.50
N HIS A 5 -5.15 -3.42 2.44
CA HIS A 5 -4.87 -4.31 3.58
C HIS A 5 -3.35 -4.46 3.79
N ARG A 6 -2.81 -3.78 4.81
CA ARG A 6 -1.42 -3.29 4.82
C ARG A 6 -0.49 -3.97 5.84
N TYR A 7 -0.46 -5.31 5.95
CA TYR A 7 0.40 -6.00 6.93
C TYR A 7 1.04 -7.30 6.42
N GLY A 8 2.30 -7.52 6.80
CA GLY A 8 2.99 -8.83 6.79
C GLY A 8 4.17 -8.91 5.81
N ALA A 9 5.26 -9.59 6.17
CA ALA A 9 6.35 -9.90 5.24
C ALA A 9 7.13 -11.15 5.68
N PRO A 10 6.85 -12.34 5.11
CA PRO A 10 7.76 -13.48 5.17
C PRO A 10 9.07 -13.25 4.40
N THR A 11 10.17 -13.65 5.04
CA THR A 11 11.55 -13.54 4.58
C THR A 11 12.27 -14.88 4.69
N LEU A 12 13.45 -15.04 4.11
CA LEU A 12 14.27 -16.25 4.28
C LEU A 12 15.26 -16.06 5.43
N SER A 13 15.14 -16.89 6.48
CA SER A 13 15.90 -16.72 7.71
C SER A 13 17.39 -16.93 7.50
N LYS A 14 18.20 -15.90 7.77
CA LYS A 14 19.66 -16.03 7.91
C LYS A 14 20.02 -16.94 9.08
N LYS A 15 19.34 -16.78 10.21
CA LYS A 15 19.63 -17.50 11.47
C LYS A 15 19.34 -18.99 11.38
N PHE A 16 18.29 -19.36 10.64
CA PHE A 16 17.84 -20.74 10.51
C PHE A 16 18.07 -21.27 9.09
N ASN A 17 19.23 -21.00 8.48
CA ASN A 17 19.65 -21.63 7.21
C ASN A 17 18.58 -21.60 6.09
N GLY A 18 17.95 -20.45 5.86
CA GLY A 18 16.97 -20.25 4.78
C GLY A 18 15.55 -20.71 5.08
N HIS A 19 15.22 -21.12 6.31
CA HIS A 19 13.82 -21.39 6.67
C HIS A 19 12.95 -20.14 6.49
N PRO A 20 11.70 -20.26 5.97
CA PRO A 20 10.79 -19.13 5.93
C PRO A 20 10.54 -18.55 7.33
N PHE A 21 10.69 -17.24 7.46
CA PHE A 21 10.50 -16.50 8.70
C PHE A 21 9.54 -15.35 8.48
N SER A 22 8.39 -15.43 9.14
CA SER A 22 7.33 -14.43 9.03
C SER A 22 7.45 -13.37 10.10
N SER A 23 7.35 -12.12 9.70
CA SER A 23 7.22 -10.98 10.60
C SER A 23 6.07 -10.08 10.18
N ILE A 24 5.49 -9.38 11.14
CA ILE A 24 4.46 -8.37 10.87
C ILE A 24 5.17 -7.04 10.66
N THR A 25 4.95 -6.46 9.48
CA THR A 25 5.47 -5.16 9.09
C THR A 25 4.36 -4.43 8.33
N PRO A 26 3.98 -3.20 8.72
CA PRO A 26 3.10 -2.38 7.90
C PRO A 26 3.74 -2.10 6.54
N TYR A 27 2.93 -2.05 5.49
CA TYR A 27 3.42 -1.67 4.17
C TYR A 27 2.48 -0.69 3.47
N LEU A 28 3.03 0.10 2.57
CA LEU A 28 2.26 0.96 1.68
C LEU A 28 2.48 0.52 0.24
N ALA A 29 1.41 0.25 -0.52
CA ALA A 29 1.51 0.15 -1.96
C ALA A 29 1.71 1.55 -2.57
N ASP A 30 2.82 1.73 -3.27
CA ASP A 30 3.17 2.98 -3.94
C ASP A 30 2.50 3.07 -5.32
N HIS A 31 2.73 4.17 -6.03
CA HIS A 31 2.10 4.46 -7.32
C HIS A 31 2.44 3.44 -8.41
N ASP A 32 3.64 2.87 -8.38
CA ASP A 32 4.12 1.86 -9.33
C ASP A 32 3.67 0.43 -8.96
N GLY A 33 2.93 0.27 -7.87
CA GLY A 33 2.54 -1.03 -7.33
C GLY A 33 3.61 -1.70 -6.45
N SER A 34 4.81 -1.11 -6.34
CA SER A 34 5.79 -1.59 -5.38
C SER A 34 5.32 -1.36 -3.95
N LEU A 35 5.80 -2.17 -3.01
CA LEU A 35 5.44 -2.02 -1.60
C LEU A 35 6.59 -1.35 -0.83
N LEU A 36 6.28 -0.30 -0.09
CA LEU A 36 7.19 0.39 0.80
C LEU A 36 7.01 -0.13 2.23
N ILE A 37 8.10 -0.48 2.88
CA ILE A 37 8.17 -0.85 4.30
C ILE A 37 9.23 0.00 5.00
N LEU A 38 8.97 0.40 6.25
CA LEU A 38 9.93 1.09 7.11
C LEU A 38 10.40 0.13 8.22
N ILE A 39 11.66 -0.30 8.17
CA ILE A 39 12.18 -1.37 9.03
C ILE A 39 13.53 -1.00 9.67
N SER A 40 13.73 -1.43 10.92
CA SER A 40 14.98 -1.24 11.66
C SER A 40 16.06 -2.19 11.17
N ALA A 41 17.31 -1.70 11.07
CA ALA A 41 18.50 -2.49 10.79
C ALA A 41 18.73 -3.62 11.82
N LEU A 42 18.16 -3.48 13.03
CA LEU A 42 18.27 -4.48 14.10
C LEU A 42 17.29 -5.65 13.94
N ALA A 43 16.21 -5.47 13.18
CA ALA A 43 15.15 -6.46 13.03
C ALA A 43 15.62 -7.69 12.23
N GLU A 44 15.12 -8.87 12.60
CA GLU A 44 15.49 -10.13 11.92
C GLU A 44 15.10 -10.13 10.44
N HIS A 45 13.94 -9.58 10.07
CA HIS A 45 13.54 -9.47 8.67
C HIS A 45 14.49 -8.60 7.85
N THR A 46 15.10 -7.56 8.44
CA THR A 46 16.07 -6.70 7.74
C THR A 46 17.36 -7.47 7.48
N LYS A 47 17.86 -8.19 8.49
CA LYS A 47 19.04 -9.07 8.33
C LYS A 47 18.81 -10.16 7.29
N ASN A 48 17.59 -10.68 7.23
CA ASN A 48 17.18 -11.67 6.23
C ASN A 48 17.16 -11.05 4.83
N ILE A 49 16.51 -9.89 4.64
CA ILE A 49 16.43 -9.16 3.36
C ILE A 49 17.81 -8.79 2.83
N VAL A 50 18.71 -8.35 3.70
CA VAL A 50 20.09 -8.00 3.33
C VAL A 50 20.88 -9.20 2.82
N LEU A 51 20.60 -10.41 3.35
CA LEU A 51 21.23 -11.64 2.87
C LEU A 51 20.58 -12.16 1.58
N ASP A 52 19.25 -12.10 1.50
CA ASP A 52 18.46 -12.58 0.38
C ASP A 52 17.24 -11.67 0.19
N SER A 53 17.19 -10.99 -0.96
CA SER A 53 16.16 -10.01 -1.26
C SER A 53 14.77 -10.62 -1.47
N ARG A 54 14.68 -11.94 -1.64
CA ARG A 54 13.41 -12.60 -1.98
C ARG A 54 12.47 -12.58 -0.78
N VAL A 55 11.30 -12.02 -1.00
CA VAL A 55 10.23 -11.93 0.00
C VAL A 55 8.91 -12.34 -0.62
N SER A 56 7.97 -12.72 0.23
CA SER A 56 6.57 -12.77 -0.16
C SER A 56 5.73 -12.02 0.86
N LEU A 57 4.50 -11.69 0.49
CA LEU A 57 3.55 -11.00 1.34
C LEU A 57 2.17 -11.57 1.04
N ILE A 58 1.42 -11.90 2.09
CA ILE A 58 0.01 -12.27 1.97
C ILE A 58 -0.86 -11.21 2.60
N THR A 59 -1.94 -10.84 1.93
CA THR A 59 -2.92 -9.92 2.48
C THR A 59 -4.35 -10.34 2.14
N HIS A 60 -5.27 -9.97 3.03
CA HIS A 60 -6.70 -10.28 2.99
C HIS A 60 -7.46 -9.25 3.86
N ASP A 61 -8.77 -9.19 3.71
CA ASP A 61 -9.61 -8.36 4.58
C ASP A 61 -9.62 -8.90 6.02
N GLN A 62 -9.02 -8.18 6.96
CA GLN A 62 -8.95 -8.60 8.36
C GLN A 62 -10.28 -8.46 9.12
N ARG A 63 -11.30 -7.82 8.51
CA ARG A 63 -12.62 -7.63 9.14
C ARG A 63 -13.52 -8.85 9.00
N ASP A 64 -13.28 -9.67 7.99
CA ASP A 64 -14.07 -10.87 7.73
C ASP A 64 -13.46 -12.07 8.48
N PRO A 65 -14.20 -12.73 9.40
CA PRO A 65 -13.70 -13.89 10.12
C PRO A 65 -13.58 -15.15 9.25
N LEU A 66 -14.18 -15.18 8.05
CA LEU A 66 -14.18 -16.33 7.13
C LEU A 66 -12.99 -16.29 6.16
N ILE A 67 -11.77 -16.30 6.70
CA ILE A 67 -10.49 -16.10 5.99
C ILE A 67 -10.32 -17.01 4.75
N GLN A 68 -10.85 -18.24 4.77
CA GLN A 68 -10.75 -19.14 3.61
C GLN A 68 -11.78 -18.88 2.51
N ALA A 69 -12.92 -18.29 2.86
CA ALA A 69 -14.01 -17.98 1.93
C ALA A 69 -13.77 -16.65 1.19
N GLN A 70 -13.09 -15.71 1.84
CA GLN A 70 -12.81 -14.39 1.28
C GLN A 70 -11.66 -14.36 0.26
N GLY A 71 -11.55 -13.20 -0.41
CA GLY A 71 -10.42 -12.86 -1.25
C GLY A 71 -9.09 -12.79 -0.48
N ARG A 72 -8.00 -13.25 -1.09
CA ARG A 72 -6.63 -13.04 -0.61
C ARG A 72 -5.66 -12.87 -1.79
N VAL A 73 -4.61 -12.12 -1.54
CA VAL A 73 -3.51 -11.89 -2.47
C VAL A 73 -2.21 -12.35 -1.82
N THR A 74 -1.42 -13.12 -2.55
CA THR A 74 -0.01 -13.35 -2.24
C THR A 74 0.84 -12.67 -3.30
N MET A 75 1.66 -11.71 -2.91
CA MET A 75 2.68 -11.10 -3.75
C MET A 75 4.03 -11.78 -3.46
N VAL A 76 4.79 -12.06 -4.51
CA VAL A 76 6.20 -12.49 -4.45
C VAL A 76 7.03 -11.40 -5.08
N GLY A 77 8.13 -11.00 -4.43
CA GLY A 77 8.93 -9.87 -4.88
C GLY A 77 10.36 -9.87 -4.37
N ASN A 78 11.10 -8.85 -4.77
CA ASN A 78 12.45 -8.58 -4.29
C ASN A 78 12.50 -7.26 -3.54
N ALA A 79 12.95 -7.31 -2.29
CA ALA A 79 13.18 -6.14 -1.46
C ALA A 79 14.55 -5.52 -1.80
N ARG A 80 14.56 -4.20 -1.98
CA ARG A 80 15.78 -3.39 -2.09
C ARG A 80 15.66 -2.18 -1.17
N GLN A 81 16.78 -1.69 -0.66
CA GLN A 81 16.76 -0.45 0.12
C GLN A 81 16.30 0.71 -0.78
N GLU A 82 15.42 1.57 -0.24
CA GLU A 82 14.97 2.79 -0.89
C GLU A 82 15.92 3.93 -0.49
N ASN A 83 16.49 4.58 -1.49
CA ASN A 83 17.53 5.60 -1.29
C ASN A 83 16.90 6.97 -1.04
N ASP A 84 15.74 7.25 -1.65
CA ASP A 84 15.03 8.51 -1.43
C ASP A 84 14.09 8.39 -0.21
N ARG A 85 14.73 8.41 0.95
CA ARG A 85 14.07 8.27 2.26
C ARG A 85 13.02 9.36 2.49
N GLU A 86 13.31 10.59 2.11
CA GLU A 86 12.42 11.73 2.32
C GLU A 86 11.18 11.62 1.41
N GLN A 87 11.37 11.31 0.12
CA GLN A 87 10.25 11.14 -0.79
C GLN A 87 9.35 9.96 -0.39
N ALA A 88 9.92 8.83 0.00
CA ALA A 88 9.15 7.69 0.51
C ALA A 88 8.40 8.03 1.81
N GLY A 89 9.06 8.79 2.70
CA GLY A 89 8.50 9.24 3.97
C GLY A 89 7.27 10.14 3.81
N GLN A 90 7.26 11.03 2.82
CA GLN A 90 6.14 11.95 2.59
C GLN A 90 4.80 11.21 2.42
N ARG A 91 4.76 10.17 1.57
CA ARG A 91 3.54 9.38 1.37
C ARG A 91 3.31 8.43 2.54
N TYR A 92 4.34 7.71 2.98
CA TYR A 92 4.20 6.70 4.04
C TYR A 92 3.65 7.29 5.35
N LEU A 93 4.13 8.45 5.78
CA LEU A 93 3.71 9.08 7.04
C LEU A 93 2.29 9.65 7.00
N ARG A 94 1.69 9.88 5.82
CA ARG A 94 0.25 10.21 5.72
C ARG A 94 -0.64 9.01 6.06
N TYR A 95 -0.17 7.80 5.78
CA TYR A 95 -0.87 6.55 6.09
C TYR A 95 -0.56 6.04 7.50
N PHE A 96 0.67 6.25 7.98
CA PHE A 96 1.18 5.75 9.27
C PHE A 96 1.82 6.88 10.07
N PRO A 97 1.05 7.86 10.58
CA PRO A 97 1.59 8.99 11.32
C PRO A 97 2.37 8.57 12.58
N GLU A 98 2.01 7.45 13.20
CA GLU A 98 2.70 6.83 14.33
C GLU A 98 4.15 6.42 13.99
N ALA A 99 4.45 6.17 12.71
CA ALA A 99 5.78 5.82 12.26
C ALA A 99 6.74 7.01 12.21
N ALA A 100 6.29 8.24 12.47
CA ALA A 100 7.14 9.44 12.50
C ALA A 100 8.29 9.32 13.52
N ALA A 101 8.04 8.67 14.66
CA ALA A 101 9.08 8.41 15.66
C ALA A 101 10.17 7.49 15.09
N TYR A 102 9.80 6.43 14.39
CA TYR A 102 10.75 5.50 13.75
C TYR A 102 11.48 6.16 12.58
N PHE A 103 10.77 6.97 11.79
CA PHE A 103 11.36 7.77 10.71
C PHE A 103 12.38 8.79 11.23
N GLY A 104 12.30 9.22 12.49
CA GLY A 104 13.35 10.04 13.11
C GLY A 104 14.63 9.27 13.48
N MET A 105 14.57 7.93 13.55
CA MET A 105 15.68 7.09 14.01
C MET A 105 16.61 6.72 12.85
N HIS A 106 17.92 6.72 13.12
CA HIS A 106 18.96 6.45 12.13
C HIS A 106 19.06 4.97 11.73
N ASP A 107 18.56 4.06 12.57
CA ASP A 107 18.57 2.63 12.30
C ASP A 107 17.36 2.16 11.48
N PHE A 108 16.38 3.03 11.20
CA PHE A 108 15.25 2.72 10.33
C PHE A 108 15.49 3.20 8.90
N SER A 109 15.24 2.31 7.95
CA SER A 109 15.36 2.57 6.52
C SER A 109 14.11 2.10 5.77
N PHE A 110 13.78 2.81 4.70
CA PHE A 110 12.78 2.32 3.77
C PHE A 110 13.36 1.21 2.90
N TYR A 111 12.55 0.19 2.66
CA TYR A 111 12.79 -0.82 1.63
C TYR A 111 11.60 -0.85 0.69
N ARG A 112 11.90 -0.96 -0.61
CA ARG A 112 10.93 -1.15 -1.67
C ARG A 112 10.94 -2.61 -2.09
N ILE A 113 9.80 -3.26 -2.00
CA ILE A 113 9.56 -4.60 -2.53
C ILE A 113 8.97 -4.45 -3.92
N VAL A 114 9.75 -4.84 -4.93
CA VAL A 114 9.32 -4.85 -6.33
C VAL A 114 8.62 -6.18 -6.61
N PRO A 115 7.32 -6.18 -6.95
CA PRO A 115 6.58 -7.39 -7.26
C PRO A 115 7.16 -8.10 -8.49
N VAL A 116 7.31 -9.42 -8.38
CA VAL A 116 7.70 -10.34 -9.46
C VAL A 116 6.50 -11.13 -9.95
N ALA A 117 5.61 -11.52 -9.03
CA ALA A 117 4.38 -12.23 -9.36
C ALA A 117 3.34 -11.97 -8.28
N ILE A 118 2.07 -12.01 -8.68
CA ILE A 118 0.93 -11.85 -7.76
C ILE A 118 -0.05 -12.99 -8.00
N ARG A 119 -0.39 -13.70 -6.92
CA ARG A 119 -1.40 -14.74 -6.91
C ARG A 119 -2.65 -14.23 -6.21
N TYR A 120 -3.77 -14.22 -6.91
CA TYR A 120 -5.07 -13.89 -6.33
C TYR A 120 -5.92 -15.14 -6.15
N ILE A 121 -6.63 -15.19 -5.01
CA ILE A 121 -7.63 -16.21 -4.72
C ILE A 121 -8.88 -15.52 -4.21
N GLY A 122 -9.94 -15.48 -5.04
CA GLY A 122 -11.20 -14.79 -4.76
C GLY A 122 -12.29 -15.67 -4.12
N GLY A 123 -11.92 -16.60 -3.24
CA GLY A 123 -12.82 -17.63 -2.71
C GLY A 123 -12.82 -18.92 -3.53
N PHE A 124 -13.94 -19.65 -3.55
CA PHE A 124 -14.05 -20.92 -4.28
C PHE A 124 -13.98 -20.72 -5.81
N GLY A 125 -13.05 -21.40 -6.47
CA GLY A 125 -12.98 -21.52 -7.93
C GLY A 125 -12.35 -20.35 -8.70
N LYS A 126 -12.01 -19.22 -8.06
CA LYS A 126 -11.36 -18.06 -8.70
C LYS A 126 -9.90 -17.95 -8.26
N ILE A 127 -9.01 -18.69 -8.91
CA ILE A 127 -7.59 -18.77 -8.53
C ILE A 127 -6.69 -18.50 -9.75
N HIS A 128 -6.09 -17.32 -9.85
CA HIS A 128 -5.29 -16.93 -11.01
C HIS A 128 -4.03 -16.16 -10.62
N TRP A 129 -3.01 -16.27 -11.48
CA TRP A 129 -1.84 -15.41 -11.43
C TRP A 129 -2.23 -14.13 -12.16
N ILE A 130 -1.88 -12.99 -11.59
CA ILE A 130 -2.07 -11.70 -12.22
C ILE A 130 -0.97 -11.51 -13.24
N ASP A 131 -1.35 -11.08 -14.43
CA ASP A 131 -0.41 -10.67 -15.45
C ASP A 131 0.32 -9.40 -15.00
N MET A 132 1.66 -9.44 -14.99
CA MET A 132 2.47 -8.34 -14.45
C MET A 132 2.52 -7.14 -15.40
N GLU A 133 2.28 -7.32 -16.70
CA GLU A 133 2.11 -6.20 -17.64
C GLU A 133 0.82 -5.43 -17.31
N SER A 134 -0.27 -6.15 -17.06
CA SER A 134 -1.54 -5.57 -16.61
C SER A 134 -1.48 -4.95 -15.20
N TYR A 135 -0.54 -5.40 -14.35
CA TYR A 135 -0.31 -4.82 -13.03
C TYR A 135 0.50 -3.51 -13.09
N ALA A 136 1.32 -3.33 -14.12
CA ALA A 136 2.18 -2.16 -14.25
C ALA A 136 1.36 -0.88 -14.42
N VAL A 137 1.71 0.16 -13.66
CA VAL A 137 1.03 1.45 -13.71
C VAL A 137 1.80 2.41 -14.61
N ALA A 138 1.34 2.56 -15.85
CA ALA A 138 2.04 3.31 -16.91
C ALA A 138 2.43 4.75 -16.54
N GLN A 139 1.64 5.43 -15.69
CA GLN A 139 1.84 6.83 -15.32
C GLN A 139 2.20 7.03 -13.84
N ALA A 140 2.74 6.00 -13.19
CA ALA A 140 3.07 6.03 -11.75
C ALA A 140 3.89 7.27 -11.35
N GLY A 141 4.89 7.65 -12.17
CA GLY A 141 5.72 8.83 -11.91
C GLY A 141 4.95 10.15 -11.93
N LEU A 142 3.96 10.31 -12.82
CA LEU A 142 3.12 11.51 -12.86
C LEU A 142 2.20 11.58 -11.64
N PHE A 143 1.61 10.46 -11.23
CA PHE A 143 0.83 10.42 -9.99
C PHE A 143 1.69 10.79 -8.78
N ALA A 144 2.89 10.21 -8.67
CA ALA A 144 3.82 10.53 -7.58
C ALA A 144 4.19 12.02 -7.53
N GLN A 145 4.43 12.63 -8.69
CA GLN A 145 4.79 14.04 -8.78
C GLN A 145 3.62 14.99 -8.44
N GLN A 146 2.38 14.62 -8.79
CA GLN A 146 1.22 15.50 -8.67
C GLN A 146 0.39 15.24 -7.40
N GLU A 147 0.59 14.11 -6.71
CA GLU A 147 -0.20 13.70 -5.56
C GLU A 147 -0.34 14.82 -4.51
N ALA A 148 0.74 15.49 -4.12
CA ALA A 148 0.69 16.52 -3.09
C ALA A 148 -0.25 17.69 -3.46
N ALA A 149 -0.21 18.13 -4.72
CA ALA A 149 -1.09 19.19 -5.21
C ALA A 149 -2.55 18.73 -5.28
N LEU A 150 -2.78 17.50 -5.75
CA LEU A 150 -4.12 16.90 -5.83
C LEU A 150 -4.75 16.76 -4.45
N LEU A 151 -4.01 16.25 -3.47
CA LEU A 151 -4.50 16.12 -2.10
C LEU A 151 -4.82 17.48 -1.49
N ALA A 152 -4.01 18.50 -1.74
CA ALA A 152 -4.29 19.85 -1.28
C ALA A 152 -5.61 20.39 -1.87
N GLU A 153 -5.83 20.22 -3.17
CA GLU A 153 -7.06 20.65 -3.83
C GLU A 153 -8.28 19.87 -3.34
N LEU A 154 -8.19 18.53 -3.28
CA LEU A 154 -9.28 17.67 -2.81
C LEU A 154 -9.71 18.05 -1.39
N ASN A 155 -8.74 18.26 -0.49
CA ASN A 155 -8.99 18.62 0.90
C ASN A 155 -9.48 20.07 1.08
N VAL A 156 -9.23 20.98 0.15
CA VAL A 156 -9.72 22.36 0.26
C VAL A 156 -11.07 22.53 -0.44
N GLN A 157 -11.21 22.00 -1.65
CA GLN A 157 -12.29 22.36 -2.56
C GLN A 157 -13.29 21.23 -2.84
N ARG A 158 -12.98 19.98 -2.50
CA ARG A 158 -13.79 18.81 -2.89
C ARG A 158 -14.09 17.85 -1.73
N ARG A 159 -14.03 18.31 -0.49
CA ARG A 159 -14.36 17.48 0.70
C ARG A 159 -15.77 16.89 0.64
N ASP A 160 -16.73 17.60 0.07
CA ASP A 160 -18.10 17.09 -0.05
C ASP A 160 -18.20 15.91 -1.02
N ILE A 161 -17.39 15.89 -2.10
CA ILE A 161 -17.29 14.74 -3.00
C ILE A 161 -16.68 13.54 -2.26
N LEU A 162 -15.62 13.77 -1.48
CA LEU A 162 -15.01 12.70 -0.68
C LEU A 162 -16.01 12.09 0.31
N ARG A 163 -16.84 12.91 0.98
CA ARG A 163 -17.92 12.43 1.85
C ARG A 163 -18.96 11.62 1.09
N GLN A 164 -19.38 12.13 -0.07
CA GLN A 164 -20.37 11.45 -0.91
C GLN A 164 -19.87 10.08 -1.37
N MET A 165 -18.64 9.99 -1.87
CA MET A 165 -18.02 8.72 -2.29
C MET A 165 -17.88 7.76 -1.10
N LEU A 166 -17.44 8.25 0.05
CA LEU A 166 -17.32 7.45 1.27
C LEU A 166 -18.67 6.86 1.71
N ARG A 167 -19.73 7.67 1.70
CA ARG A 167 -21.10 7.22 1.97
C ARG A 167 -21.57 6.19 0.95
N GLN A 168 -21.35 6.42 -0.34
CA GLN A 168 -21.82 5.54 -1.41
C GLN A 168 -21.14 4.17 -1.41
N GLN A 169 -19.83 4.11 -1.12
CA GLN A 169 -19.06 2.87 -1.19
C GLN A 169 -18.99 2.10 0.12
N HIS A 170 -19.07 2.79 1.27
CA HIS A 170 -18.86 2.18 2.59
C HIS A 170 -20.00 2.42 3.58
N GLU A 171 -21.06 3.14 3.19
CA GLU A 171 -22.20 3.49 4.07
C GLU A 171 -21.77 4.26 5.33
N VAL A 172 -20.65 5.00 5.25
CA VAL A 172 -20.10 5.80 6.35
C VAL A 172 -20.52 7.27 6.18
N GLU A 173 -21.19 7.81 7.19
CA GLU A 173 -21.50 9.24 7.31
C GLU A 173 -20.40 9.95 8.11
N ALA A 174 -19.64 10.81 7.44
CA ALA A 174 -18.46 11.46 8.00
C ALA A 174 -18.66 12.97 8.16
N LEU A 175 -18.48 13.50 9.38
CA LEU A 175 -18.47 14.94 9.62
C LEU A 175 -17.18 15.63 9.17
N ASP A 176 -16.08 14.90 8.98
CA ASP A 176 -14.85 15.39 8.36
C ASP A 176 -14.17 14.25 7.63
N VAL A 177 -13.53 14.56 6.52
CA VAL A 177 -12.85 13.58 5.69
C VAL A 177 -11.63 14.24 5.05
N GLN A 178 -10.50 13.54 5.10
CA GLN A 178 -9.25 14.02 4.53
C GLN A 178 -8.71 12.99 3.54
N ALA A 179 -8.52 13.38 2.28
CA ALA A 179 -7.73 12.61 1.33
C ALA A 179 -6.26 12.56 1.80
N ILE A 180 -5.73 11.35 1.91
CA ILE A 180 -4.35 11.08 2.36
C ILE A 180 -3.50 10.43 1.26
N GLY A 181 -4.13 9.86 0.23
CA GLY A 181 -3.42 9.36 -0.93
C GLY A 181 -4.28 9.25 -2.16
N VAL A 182 -3.63 9.31 -3.32
CA VAL A 182 -4.26 9.14 -4.64
C VAL A 182 -3.35 8.31 -5.53
N ASP A 183 -3.95 7.48 -6.37
CA ASP A 183 -3.28 6.67 -7.39
C ASP A 183 -4.27 6.39 -8.54
N CYS A 184 -3.87 5.55 -9.50
CA CYS A 184 -4.62 5.38 -10.73
C CYS A 184 -5.99 4.73 -10.56
N ASP A 185 -6.22 3.97 -9.50
CA ASP A 185 -7.45 3.21 -9.28
C ASP A 185 -8.28 3.71 -8.10
N GLY A 186 -7.92 4.86 -7.49
CA GLY A 186 -8.72 5.43 -6.41
C GLY A 186 -8.02 6.44 -5.51
N LEU A 187 -8.69 6.71 -4.40
CA LEU A 187 -8.29 7.62 -3.33
C LEU A 187 -8.28 6.86 -2.01
N ASP A 188 -7.35 7.19 -1.13
CA ASP A 188 -7.43 6.82 0.29
C ASP A 188 -7.80 8.06 1.10
N VAL A 189 -8.80 7.90 1.97
CA VAL A 189 -9.27 8.95 2.88
C VAL A 189 -9.16 8.52 4.32
N HIS A 190 -8.90 9.48 5.20
CA HIS A 190 -8.94 9.31 6.63
C HIS A 190 -10.21 9.95 7.20
N CYS A 191 -10.93 9.19 8.03
CA CYS A 191 -12.13 9.62 8.74
C CYS A 191 -12.23 8.83 10.05
N ASP A 192 -12.50 9.52 11.17
CA ASP A 192 -12.70 8.92 12.51
C ASP A 192 -11.61 7.92 12.93
N GLY A 193 -10.33 8.26 12.67
CA GLY A 193 -9.20 7.41 13.03
C GLY A 193 -9.02 6.16 12.15
N LYS A 194 -9.74 6.07 11.02
CA LYS A 194 -9.70 4.94 10.10
C LYS A 194 -9.36 5.41 8.69
N THR A 195 -8.61 4.58 7.96
CA THR A 195 -8.37 4.77 6.54
C THR A 195 -9.40 3.98 5.73
N TRP A 196 -9.99 4.63 4.74
CA TRP A 196 -10.93 4.05 3.79
C TRP A 196 -10.40 4.22 2.38
N ARG A 197 -10.49 3.15 1.58
CA ARG A 197 -10.16 3.17 0.17
C ARG A 197 -11.42 3.47 -0.64
N LEU A 198 -11.41 4.52 -1.44
CA LEU A 198 -12.47 4.89 -2.37
C LEU A 198 -12.01 4.53 -3.79
N ASP A 199 -12.59 3.49 -4.36
CA ASP A 199 -12.17 3.00 -5.67
C ASP A 199 -12.79 3.85 -6.79
N PHE A 200 -12.02 4.12 -7.85
CA PHE A 200 -12.56 4.71 -9.06
C PHE A 200 -13.32 3.66 -9.87
N PRO A 201 -14.36 4.05 -10.63
CA PRO A 201 -15.07 3.12 -11.51
C PRO A 201 -14.17 2.57 -12.63
N GLU A 202 -13.19 3.35 -13.06
CA GLU A 202 -12.20 2.99 -14.07
C GLU A 202 -10.80 3.49 -13.67
N VAL A 203 -9.76 2.85 -14.20
CA VAL A 203 -8.38 3.26 -13.97
C VAL A 203 -8.13 4.62 -14.64
N ALA A 204 -7.77 5.62 -13.85
CA ALA A 204 -7.35 6.91 -14.31
C ALA A 204 -5.99 6.84 -15.01
N HIS A 205 -5.95 7.28 -16.27
CA HIS A 205 -4.73 7.32 -17.07
C HIS A 205 -3.93 8.62 -16.89
N SER A 206 -4.44 9.60 -16.13
CA SER A 206 -3.73 10.83 -15.80
C SER A 206 -4.23 11.39 -14.47
N PRO A 207 -3.35 11.94 -13.62
CA PRO A 207 -3.78 12.57 -12.37
C PRO A 207 -4.70 13.78 -12.58
N SER A 208 -4.54 14.49 -13.70
CA SER A 208 -5.37 15.66 -14.04
C SER A 208 -6.85 15.34 -14.27
N LEU A 209 -7.18 14.08 -14.56
CA LEU A 209 -8.56 13.65 -14.81
C LEU A 209 -9.36 13.44 -13.53
N ILE A 210 -8.68 13.22 -12.39
CA ILE A 210 -9.33 12.95 -11.10
C ILE A 210 -10.13 14.17 -10.61
N LEU A 211 -9.67 15.37 -10.93
CA LEU A 211 -10.34 16.62 -10.54
C LEU A 211 -11.44 17.06 -11.52
N ALA A 212 -11.52 16.42 -12.69
CA ALA A 212 -12.46 16.78 -13.75
C ALA A 212 -13.81 16.05 -13.66
N THR A 213 -13.91 15.06 -12.77
CA THR A 213 -15.10 14.25 -12.45
C THR A 213 -15.68 14.63 -11.11
#